data_AF-A0A429GS56-F1
#
_entry.id   AF-A0A429GS56-F1
#
_cell.length_a   1.000
_cell.length_b   1.000
_cell.length_c   1.000
_cell.angle_alpha   90.00
_cell.angle_beta   90.00
_cell.angle_gamma   90.00
#
_symmetry.space_group_name_H-M   'P 1'
#
loop_
_entity.id
_entity.type
_entity.pdbx_description
1 polymer ?
#
loop_
_entity_poly.entity_id
_entity_poly.type
_entity_poly.pdbx_seq_one_letter_code
_entity_poly.pdbx_strand_id
1 'polypeptide(L)'
;MGMREMLERGICPRCGERMTYLEHRKVGSNTYLYAVHVKKEMKRRHVRKCYLGPESEYINVTHMHTEEGLVLRGMTSYDRALEYLKRIKDYLKTQELDEGRKKLLSQIVTELMDVAGMEGGEEGIETVTISKEELKDIIQYYDKRSTRGMTSERTKKCRDVFRKVFSPGRRILHVQEF
;
A
#
# COMPACT_ATOMS: atom_id res chain seq x y z
N MET A 1 11.49 0.93 15.71
CA MET A 1 10.82 0.14 16.76
C MET A 1 9.33 0.18 16.48
N GLY A 2 8.72 -0.99 16.24
CA GLY A 2 7.30 -1.08 15.92
C GLY A 2 6.40 -0.89 17.15
N MET A 3 5.12 -0.56 16.95
CA MET A 3 4.17 -0.30 18.04
C MET A 3 3.98 -1.49 18.98
N ARG A 4 4.02 -2.72 18.45
CA ARG A 4 4.01 -3.97 19.22
C ARG A 4 5.22 -4.08 20.14
N GLU A 5 6.41 -3.91 19.56
CA GLU A 5 7.69 -3.96 20.27
C GLU A 5 7.76 -2.89 21.37
N MET A 6 7.19 -1.69 21.14
CA MET A 6 7.10 -0.65 22.17
C MET A 6 6.30 -1.14 23.39
N LEU A 7 5.10 -1.67 23.16
CA LEU A 7 4.23 -2.13 24.25
C LEU A 7 4.83 -3.32 25.01
N GLU A 8 5.42 -4.29 24.30
CA GLU A 8 6.11 -5.44 24.89
C GLU A 8 7.28 -5.00 25.79
N ARG A 9 7.97 -3.92 25.43
CA ARG A 9 9.05 -3.32 26.23
C ARG A 9 8.58 -2.36 27.32
N GLY A 10 7.26 -2.19 27.50
CA GLY A 10 6.68 -1.24 28.44
C GLY A 10 6.94 0.22 28.05
N ILE A 11 7.07 0.52 26.76
CA ILE A 11 7.23 1.86 26.19
C ILE A 11 5.88 2.31 25.63
N CYS A 12 5.44 3.49 26.03
CA CYS A 12 4.16 4.04 25.58
C CYS A 12 4.24 4.42 24.10
N PRO A 13 3.40 3.86 23.21
CA PRO A 13 3.42 4.17 21.79
C PRO A 13 2.92 5.59 21.48
N ARG A 14 2.25 6.25 22.43
CA ARG A 14 1.74 7.62 22.26
C ARG A 14 2.78 8.70 22.57
N CYS A 15 3.73 8.44 23.47
CA CYS A 15 4.69 9.47 23.91
C CYS A 15 6.15 9.02 24.00
N GLY A 16 6.44 7.73 23.78
CA GLY A 16 7.80 7.18 23.83
C GLY A 16 8.40 6.99 25.23
N GLU A 17 7.74 7.45 26.30
CA GLU A 17 8.20 7.23 27.67
C GLU A 17 7.88 5.81 28.17
N ARG A 18 8.68 5.28 29.10
CA ARG A 18 8.34 4.05 29.83
C ARG A 18 7.01 4.24 30.57
N MET A 19 6.11 3.27 30.40
CA MET A 19 4.89 3.19 31.19
C MET A 19 5.15 2.44 32.48
N THR A 20 4.38 2.76 33.51
CA THR A 20 4.34 2.00 34.75
C THR A 20 3.47 0.76 34.58
N TYR A 21 2.33 0.89 33.92
CA TYR A 21 1.43 -0.22 33.56
C TYR A 21 0.45 0.19 32.47
N LEU A 22 -0.18 -0.81 31.85
CA LEU A 22 -1.31 -0.66 30.95
C LEU A 22 -2.62 -0.80 31.76
N GLU A 23 -3.49 0.20 31.68
CA GLU A 23 -4.78 0.21 32.36
C GLU A 23 -5.91 -0.10 31.37
N HIS A 24 -6.77 -1.05 31.73
CA HIS A 24 -8.00 -1.39 31.02
C HIS A 24 -9.17 -0.74 31.76
N ARG A 25 -9.84 0.21 31.13
CA ARG A 25 -10.98 0.94 31.71
C ARG A 25 -12.26 0.55 30.99
N LYS A 26 -13.12 -0.19 31.67
CA LYS A 26 -14.46 -0.53 31.16
C LYS A 26 -15.41 0.66 31.31
N VAL A 27 -16.10 1.02 30.24
CA VAL A 27 -17.15 2.05 30.21
C VAL A 27 -18.30 1.52 29.34
N GLY A 28 -19.41 1.18 29.98
CA GLY A 28 -20.52 0.47 29.32
C GLY A 28 -20.06 -0.90 28.81
N SER A 29 -20.26 -1.14 27.51
CA SER A 29 -19.84 -2.35 26.80
C SER A 29 -18.39 -2.31 26.29
N ASN A 30 -17.69 -1.16 26.38
CA ASN A 30 -16.36 -0.98 25.79
C ASN A 30 -15.25 -0.99 26.83
N THR A 31 -14.07 -1.47 26.42
CA THR A 31 -12.82 -1.38 27.19
C THR A 31 -11.88 -0.40 26.51
N TYR A 32 -11.35 0.54 27.29
CA TYR A 32 -10.45 1.59 26.84
C TYR A 32 -9.07 1.42 27.46
N LEU A 33 -8.03 1.56 26.65
CA LEU A 33 -6.66 1.32 27.07
C LEU A 33 -5.94 2.64 27.36
N TYR A 34 -5.21 2.66 28.48
CA TYR A 34 -4.38 3.80 28.86
C TYR A 34 -2.98 3.32 29.27
N ALA A 35 -1.94 3.93 28.70
CA ALA A 35 -0.60 3.82 29.27
C ALA A 35 -0.51 4.77 30.46
N VAL A 36 -0.26 4.21 31.65
CA VAL A 36 -0.15 4.99 32.88
C VAL A 36 1.31 5.26 33.19
N HIS A 37 1.63 6.53 33.44
CA HIS A 37 2.96 6.99 33.80
C HIS A 37 2.91 7.55 35.23
N VAL A 38 3.55 6.87 36.16
CA VAL A 38 3.68 7.31 37.54
C VAL A 38 5.07 7.88 37.74
N LYS A 39 5.16 9.17 38.08
CA LYS A 39 6.39 9.82 38.54
C LYS A 39 6.24 10.14 40.03
N LYS A 40 7.27 9.83 40.81
CA LYS A 40 7.36 10.19 42.23
C LYS A 40 8.38 11.32 42.36
N GLU A 41 7.92 12.48 42.79
CA GLU A 41 8.78 13.62 43.08
C GLU A 41 8.61 13.99 44.55
N MET A 42 9.70 13.89 45.31
CA MET A 42 9.71 14.01 46.77
C MET A 42 8.66 13.09 47.43
N LYS A 43 7.57 13.65 47.96
CA LYS A 43 6.45 12.94 48.60
C LYS A 43 5.16 12.94 47.77
N ARG A 44 5.16 13.53 46.57
CA ARG A 44 3.97 13.64 45.73
C ARG A 44 4.04 12.65 44.56
N ARG A 45 2.91 11.98 44.33
CA ARG A 45 2.74 11.04 43.22
C ARG A 45 2.02 11.75 42.08
N HIS A 46 2.68 11.90 40.95
CA HIS A 46 2.11 12.43 39.71
C HIS A 46 1.73 11.28 38.79
N VAL A 47 0.46 11.20 38.41
CA VAL A 47 -0.06 10.17 37.49
C VAL A 47 -0.51 10.85 36.21
N ARG A 48 0.12 10.51 35.09
CA ARG A 48 -0.31 10.91 33.74
C ARG A 48 -0.81 9.67 33.01
N LYS A 49 -1.94 9.79 32.29
CA LYS A 49 -2.47 8.72 31.46
C LYS A 49 -2.43 9.13 29.99
N CYS A 50 -1.90 8.26 29.15
CA CYS A 50 -1.97 8.40 27.69
C CYS A 50 -3.03 7.46 27.16
N TYR A 51 -4.12 8.01 26.62
CA TYR A 51 -5.18 7.22 25.99
C TYR A 51 -4.65 6.55 24.73
N LEU A 52 -4.75 5.22 24.66
CA LEU A 52 -4.28 4.41 23.54
C LEU A 52 -5.41 4.01 22.59
N GLY A 53 -6.66 4.31 22.93
CA GLY A 53 -7.82 3.89 22.14
C GLY A 53 -8.61 2.75 22.79
N PRO A 54 -9.69 2.31 22.14
CA PRO A 54 -10.44 1.14 22.55
C PRO A 54 -9.62 -0.13 22.32
N GLU A 55 -9.89 -1.14 23.13
CA GLU A 55 -9.31 -2.48 22.99
C GLU A 55 -9.78 -3.17 21.70
N SER A 56 -11.04 -2.95 21.30
CA SER A 56 -11.64 -3.50 20.07
C SER A 56 -11.71 -2.46 18.94
N GLU A 57 -12.69 -1.55 19.00
CA GLU A 57 -12.99 -0.57 17.96
C GLU A 57 -13.66 0.68 18.56
N TYR A 58 -13.57 1.79 17.83
CA TYR A 58 -14.29 3.01 18.15
C TYR A 58 -15.72 2.88 17.65
N ILE A 59 -16.72 2.75 18.53
CA ILE A 59 -18.12 2.62 18.12
C ILE A 59 -18.58 3.84 17.31
N ASN A 60 -18.63 5.02 17.94
CA ASN A 60 -19.25 6.20 17.32
C ASN A 60 -18.50 6.70 16.07
N VAL A 61 -17.16 6.62 16.07
CA VAL A 61 -16.37 7.12 14.94
C VAL A 61 -16.43 6.15 13.76
N THR A 62 -16.47 4.84 14.01
CA THR A 62 -16.67 3.83 12.96
C THR A 62 -18.01 4.03 12.24
N HIS A 63 -19.08 4.43 12.95
CA HIS A 63 -20.38 4.70 12.34
C HIS A 63 -20.34 5.86 11.32
N MET A 64 -19.37 6.75 11.40
CA MET A 64 -19.22 7.88 10.46
C MET A 64 -18.44 7.50 9.19
N HIS A 65 -17.88 6.28 9.11
CA HIS A 65 -17.09 5.81 7.98
C HIS A 65 -17.59 4.47 7.42
N THR A 66 -18.91 4.25 7.55
CA THR A 66 -19.53 3.00 7.10
C THR A 66 -19.51 2.84 5.58
N GLU A 67 -19.56 3.95 4.83
CA GLU A 67 -19.51 3.93 3.36
C GLU A 67 -18.14 3.45 2.87
N GLU A 68 -17.06 3.89 3.51
CA GLU A 68 -15.69 3.47 3.23
C GLU A 68 -15.38 2.07 3.81
N GLY A 69 -16.30 1.51 4.60
CA GLY A 69 -16.15 0.21 5.27
C GLY A 69 -15.04 0.19 6.33
N LEU A 70 -14.71 1.35 6.90
CA LEU A 70 -13.64 1.47 7.90
C LEU A 70 -14.16 1.13 9.30
N VAL A 71 -13.44 0.24 9.98
CA VAL A 71 -13.61 -0.01 11.42
C VAL A 71 -12.40 0.58 12.13
N LEU A 72 -12.56 1.73 12.77
CA LEU A 72 -11.43 2.42 13.38
C LEU A 72 -11.08 1.78 14.72
N ARG A 73 -9.79 1.50 14.93
CA ARG A 73 -9.23 0.77 16.07
C ARG A 73 -8.22 1.59 16.87
N GLY A 74 -7.98 1.17 18.10
CA GLY A 74 -6.96 1.73 18.99
C GLY A 74 -5.53 1.38 18.58
N MET A 75 -4.57 1.99 19.29
CA MET A 75 -3.13 1.83 19.06
C MET A 75 -2.65 0.38 19.24
N THR A 76 -3.34 -0.42 20.04
CA THR A 76 -3.00 -1.83 20.24
C THR A 76 -3.34 -2.73 19.06
N SER A 77 -4.11 -2.25 18.07
CA SER A 77 -4.28 -2.95 16.80
C SER A 77 -3.12 -2.61 15.86
N TYR A 78 -2.14 -3.51 15.80
CA TYR A 78 -0.86 -3.28 15.12
C TYR A 78 -0.96 -3.23 13.59
N ASP A 79 -1.86 -4.02 13.02
CA ASP A 79 -2.02 -4.15 11.57
C ASP A 79 -3.10 -3.21 11.01
N ARG A 80 -3.67 -2.33 11.85
CA ARG A 80 -4.80 -1.46 11.49
C ARG A 80 -4.54 -0.60 10.26
N ALA A 81 -3.30 -0.13 10.05
CA ALA A 81 -2.97 0.70 8.90
C ALA A 81 -3.14 -0.06 7.58
N LEU A 82 -2.70 -1.32 7.54
CA LEU A 82 -2.88 -2.20 6.38
C LEU A 82 -4.34 -2.61 6.20
N GLU A 83 -5.07 -2.85 7.31
CA GLU A 83 -6.51 -3.10 7.27
C GLU A 83 -7.26 -1.91 6.65
N TYR A 84 -6.95 -0.68 7.06
CA TYR A 84 -7.56 0.53 6.51
C TYR A 84 -7.24 0.70 5.04
N LEU A 85 -5.98 0.53 4.65
CA LEU A 85 -5.58 0.63 3.24
C LEU A 85 -6.36 -0.38 2.37
N LYS A 86 -6.56 -1.61 2.86
CA LYS A 86 -7.37 -2.62 2.16
C LYS A 86 -8.81 -2.16 1.96
N ARG A 87 -9.44 -1.59 3.00
CA ARG A 87 -10.81 -1.07 2.96
C ARG A 87 -10.95 0.13 2.02
N ILE A 88 -10.06 1.11 2.14
CA ILE A 88 -10.00 2.27 1.24
C ILE A 88 -9.85 1.83 -0.21
N LYS A 89 -8.96 0.87 -0.49
CA LYS A 89 -8.80 0.31 -1.84
C LYS A 89 -10.08 -0.34 -2.36
N ASP A 90 -10.88 -0.99 -1.51
CA ASP A 90 -12.17 -1.56 -1.94
C ASP A 90 -13.23 -0.47 -2.13
N TYR A 91 -13.27 0.56 -1.28
CA TYR A 91 -14.13 1.73 -1.46
C TYR A 91 -13.82 2.50 -2.75
N LEU A 92 -12.55 2.76 -3.06
CA LEU A 92 -12.15 3.49 -4.26
C LEU A 92 -12.58 2.79 -5.56
N LYS A 93 -12.77 1.46 -5.55
CA LYS A 93 -13.29 0.73 -6.72
C LYS A 93 -14.75 1.09 -7.05
N THR A 94 -15.50 1.60 -6.07
CA THR A 94 -16.91 1.99 -6.26
C THR A 94 -17.03 3.46 -6.64
N GLN A 95 -15.93 4.20 -6.68
CA GLN A 95 -15.92 5.63 -6.94
C GLN A 95 -15.54 5.91 -8.40
N GLU A 96 -16.21 6.88 -9.01
CA GLU A 96 -15.73 7.47 -10.27
C GLU A 96 -14.62 8.46 -9.96
N LEU A 97 -13.42 8.19 -10.47
CA LEU A 97 -12.24 9.05 -10.29
C LEU A 97 -12.00 9.86 -11.56
N ASP A 98 -11.90 11.17 -11.42
CA ASP A 98 -11.39 12.04 -12.49
C ASP A 98 -9.87 11.83 -12.70
N GLU A 99 -9.34 12.37 -13.80
CA GLU A 99 -7.92 12.22 -14.16
C GLU A 99 -6.96 12.78 -13.10
N GLY A 100 -7.35 13.85 -12.39
CA GLY A 100 -6.55 14.40 -11.30
C GLY A 100 -6.43 13.44 -10.12
N ARG A 101 -7.56 12.84 -9.71
CA ARG A 101 -7.60 11.83 -8.64
C ARG A 101 -6.89 10.54 -9.03
N LYS A 102 -7.01 10.09 -10.28
CA LYS A 102 -6.25 8.94 -10.80
C LYS A 102 -4.74 9.17 -10.73
N LYS A 103 -4.29 10.37 -11.12
CA LYS A 103 -2.88 10.75 -11.03
C LYS A 103 -2.38 10.72 -9.59
N LEU A 104 -3.15 11.28 -8.65
CA LEU A 104 -2.81 11.24 -7.22
C LEU A 104 -2.75 9.80 -6.69
N LEU A 105 -3.73 8.96 -7.05
CA LEU A 105 -3.73 7.54 -6.66
C LEU A 105 -2.49 6.80 -7.18
N SER A 106 -2.09 7.05 -8.42
CA SER A 106 -0.86 6.47 -8.98
C SER A 106 0.38 6.90 -8.22
N GLN A 107 0.49 8.17 -7.82
CA GLN A 107 1.62 8.66 -7.00
C GLN A 107 1.67 7.94 -5.63
N ILE A 108 0.51 7.83 -4.96
CA ILE A 108 0.40 7.11 -3.69
C ILE A 108 0.83 5.64 -3.85
N VAL A 109 0.42 4.98 -4.94
CA VAL A 109 0.80 3.59 -5.20
C VAL A 109 2.30 3.44 -5.38
N THR A 110 2.96 4.36 -6.09
CA THR A 110 4.43 4.36 -6.23
C THR A 110 5.11 4.48 -4.86
N GLU A 111 4.71 5.46 -4.04
CA GLU A 111 5.26 5.63 -2.70
C GLU A 111 5.05 4.39 -1.81
N LEU A 112 3.90 3.72 -1.95
CA LEU A 112 3.62 2.48 -1.21
C LEU A 112 4.47 1.30 -1.70
N MET A 113 4.85 1.24 -2.98
CA MET A 113 5.77 0.23 -3.50
C MET A 113 7.16 0.40 -2.87
N ASP A 114 7.63 1.63 -2.74
CA ASP A 114 8.90 1.94 -2.07
C ASP A 114 8.87 1.50 -0.61
N VAL A 115 7.78 1.81 0.11
CA VAL A 115 7.58 1.36 1.51
C VAL A 115 7.57 -0.17 1.63
N ALA A 116 7.06 -0.88 0.62
CA ALA A 116 7.05 -2.34 0.60
C ALA A 116 8.44 -2.96 0.33
N GLY A 117 9.50 -2.14 0.17
CA GLY A 117 10.84 -2.61 -0.16
C GLY A 117 10.91 -3.20 -1.57
N MET A 118 9.96 -2.85 -2.44
CA MET A 118 9.99 -3.19 -3.85
C MET A 118 10.93 -2.18 -4.53
N GLU A 119 12.24 -2.33 -4.34
CA GLU A 119 13.25 -1.56 -5.08
C GLU A 119 13.02 -1.79 -6.58
N GLY A 120 12.76 -0.72 -7.34
CA GLY A 120 12.71 -0.76 -8.80
C GLY A 120 11.33 -0.96 -9.43
N GLY A 121 10.35 -0.11 -9.07
CA GLY A 121 9.22 0.19 -9.96
C GLY A 121 9.55 1.19 -11.07
N GLU A 122 10.79 1.71 -11.09
CA GLU A 122 11.37 2.49 -12.19
C GLU A 122 12.13 1.62 -13.22
N GLU A 123 11.70 0.38 -13.48
CA GLU A 123 11.56 0.07 -14.91
C GLU A 123 10.29 0.78 -15.35
N GLY A 124 10.43 2.09 -15.56
CA GLY A 124 9.36 2.94 -16.05
C GLY A 124 8.68 2.23 -17.20
N ILE A 125 7.34 2.24 -17.21
CA ILE A 125 6.54 1.59 -18.25
C ILE A 125 7.16 1.89 -19.61
N GLU A 126 7.97 0.95 -20.13
CA GLU A 126 8.70 1.19 -21.36
C GLU A 126 7.67 0.96 -22.44
N THR A 127 7.20 2.06 -23.02
CA THR A 127 6.25 2.00 -24.12
C THR A 127 7.03 1.62 -25.36
N VAL A 128 6.84 0.38 -25.79
CA VAL A 128 7.44 -0.12 -27.03
C VAL A 128 6.43 0.17 -28.14
N THR A 129 6.73 1.20 -28.92
CA THR A 129 5.91 1.60 -30.06
C THR A 129 6.28 0.80 -31.30
N ILE A 130 5.28 0.17 -31.92
CA ILE A 130 5.44 -0.62 -33.16
C ILE A 130 4.32 -0.31 -34.16
N SER A 131 4.56 -0.56 -35.44
CA SER A 131 3.55 -0.48 -36.49
C SER A 131 2.68 -1.74 -36.55
N LYS A 132 1.55 -1.67 -37.28
CA LYS A 132 0.68 -2.85 -37.53
C LYS A 132 1.41 -3.94 -38.33
N GLU A 133 2.29 -3.57 -39.26
CA GLU A 133 3.13 -4.51 -40.03
C GLU A 133 4.12 -5.22 -39.13
N GLU A 134 4.75 -4.50 -38.19
CA GLU A 134 5.69 -5.06 -37.23
C GLU A 134 4.99 -6.02 -36.27
N LEU A 135 3.77 -5.69 -35.82
CA LEU A 135 2.96 -6.60 -35.02
C LEU A 135 2.63 -7.88 -35.79
N LYS A 136 2.26 -7.79 -37.08
CA LYS A 136 2.01 -8.97 -37.92
C LYS A 136 3.26 -9.85 -38.05
N ASP A 137 4.42 -9.24 -38.22
CA ASP A 137 5.69 -9.95 -38.31
C ASP A 137 6.04 -10.65 -37.00
N ILE A 138 5.87 -9.96 -35.87
CA ILE A 138 6.05 -10.51 -34.52
C ILE A 138 5.14 -11.72 -34.34
N ILE A 139 3.84 -11.60 -34.61
CA ILE A 139 2.89 -12.71 -34.49
C ILE A 139 3.28 -13.88 -35.42
N GLN A 140 3.63 -13.61 -36.68
CA GLN A 140 4.05 -14.66 -37.63
C GLN A 140 5.34 -15.37 -37.17
N TYR A 141 6.30 -14.62 -36.63
CA TYR A 141 7.55 -15.18 -36.12
C TYR A 141 7.33 -16.04 -34.87
N TYR A 142 6.50 -15.60 -33.92
CA TYR A 142 6.26 -16.31 -32.65
C TYR A 142 5.28 -17.47 -32.76
N ASP A 143 4.10 -17.22 -33.33
CA ASP A 143 2.99 -18.18 -33.36
C ASP A 143 3.22 -19.25 -34.44
N LYS A 144 3.70 -18.83 -35.61
CA LYS A 144 3.88 -19.73 -36.77
C LYS A 144 5.33 -20.21 -36.93
N ARG A 145 6.25 -19.78 -36.06
CA ARG A 145 7.70 -20.06 -36.13
C ARG A 145 8.26 -19.88 -37.54
N SER A 146 7.79 -18.86 -38.26
CA SER A 146 8.07 -18.69 -39.68
C SER A 146 8.60 -17.29 -39.98
N THR A 147 9.72 -17.23 -40.69
CA THR A 147 10.33 -15.99 -41.22
C THR A 147 10.02 -15.78 -42.70
N ARG A 148 9.08 -16.56 -43.27
CA ARG A 148 8.78 -16.53 -44.70
C ARG A 148 8.32 -15.14 -45.14
N GLY A 149 8.99 -14.55 -46.13
CA GLY A 149 8.69 -13.21 -46.65
C GLY A 149 9.30 -12.06 -45.82
N MET A 150 10.07 -12.36 -44.78
CA MET A 150 10.78 -11.36 -43.99
C MET A 150 12.24 -11.23 -44.47
N THR A 151 12.75 -10.01 -44.45
CA THR A 151 14.18 -9.78 -44.61
C THR A 151 14.93 -10.18 -43.32
N SER A 152 16.25 -10.33 -43.44
CA SER A 152 17.14 -10.57 -42.29
C SER A 152 17.01 -9.46 -41.23
N GLU A 153 16.88 -8.20 -41.67
CA GLU A 153 16.65 -7.04 -40.80
C GLU A 153 15.32 -7.09 -40.06
N ARG A 154 14.22 -7.44 -40.75
CA ARG A 154 12.89 -7.60 -40.12
C ARG A 154 12.90 -8.72 -39.08
N THR A 155 13.57 -9.82 -39.37
CA THR A 155 13.72 -10.94 -38.44
C THR A 155 14.51 -10.55 -37.19
N LYS A 156 15.62 -9.81 -37.35
CA LYS A 156 16.41 -9.29 -36.24
C LYS A 156 15.59 -8.35 -35.36
N LYS A 157 14.83 -7.43 -35.98
CA LYS A 157 13.95 -6.50 -35.27
C LYS A 157 12.88 -7.21 -34.45
N CYS A 158 12.23 -8.25 -35.00
CA CYS A 158 11.23 -9.05 -34.26
C CYS A 158 11.81 -9.73 -33.02
N ARG A 159 13.05 -10.22 -33.11
CA ARG A 159 13.77 -10.82 -31.98
C ARG A 159 14.12 -9.79 -30.92
N ASP A 160 14.54 -8.60 -31.33
CA ASP A 160 14.92 -7.52 -30.42
C ASP A 160 13.69 -6.95 -29.70
N VAL A 161 12.58 -6.73 -30.41
CA VAL A 161 11.31 -6.27 -29.81
C VAL A 161 10.80 -7.28 -28.79
N PHE A 162 10.86 -8.57 -29.09
CA PHE A 162 10.43 -9.60 -28.13
C PHE A 162 11.33 -9.69 -26.90
N ARG A 163 12.65 -9.67 -27.08
CA ARG A 163 13.57 -9.66 -25.95
C ARG A 163 13.29 -8.48 -25.03
N LYS A 164 12.93 -7.33 -25.60
CA LYS A 164 12.46 -6.18 -24.85
C LYS A 164 11.13 -6.49 -24.15
N VAL A 165 10.07 -6.85 -24.86
CA VAL A 165 8.73 -7.09 -24.28
C VAL A 165 8.72 -8.13 -23.16
N PHE A 166 9.53 -9.20 -23.28
CA PHE A 166 9.55 -10.33 -22.35
C PHE A 166 10.75 -10.32 -21.40
N SER A 167 11.54 -9.24 -21.35
CA SER A 167 12.50 -9.07 -20.27
C SER A 167 11.74 -8.96 -18.93
N PRO A 168 12.40 -9.19 -17.79
CA PRO A 168 11.87 -8.73 -16.50
C PRO A 168 11.40 -7.26 -16.61
N GLY A 169 10.31 -6.90 -15.91
CA GLY A 169 9.69 -5.57 -15.95
C GLY A 169 8.23 -5.53 -16.43
N ARG A 170 7.53 -4.39 -16.21
CA ARG A 170 6.19 -4.12 -16.78
C ARG A 170 6.33 -3.21 -18.02
N ARG A 171 5.92 -3.70 -19.20
CA ARG A 171 6.03 -2.97 -20.48
C ARG A 171 4.67 -2.87 -21.17
N ILE A 172 4.41 -1.75 -21.85
CA ILE A 172 3.19 -1.55 -22.65
C ILE A 172 3.59 -1.57 -24.14
N LEU A 173 2.94 -2.42 -24.92
CA LEU A 173 3.02 -2.40 -26.37
C LEU A 173 2.00 -1.40 -26.92
N HIS A 174 2.47 -0.32 -27.52
CA HIS A 174 1.61 0.66 -28.20
C HIS A 174 1.70 0.44 -29.71
N VAL A 175 0.58 0.08 -30.34
CA VAL A 175 0.52 -0.16 -31.78
C VAL A 175 0.01 1.12 -32.45
N GLN A 176 0.84 1.75 -33.27
CA GLN A 176 0.43 2.94 -34.03
C GLN A 176 -0.58 2.54 -35.11
N GLU A 177 -1.69 3.29 -35.17
CA GLU A 177 -2.58 3.28 -36.32
C GLU A 177 -2.07 4.32 -37.32
N PHE A 178 -1.55 3.83 -38.46
CA PHE A 178 -1.50 4.61 -39.69
C PHE A 178 -2.63 4.13 -40.61
#